data_AF-A0A6B3F108-F1
#
_entry.id   AF-A0A6B3F108-F1
#
_cell.length_a   1.000
_cell.length_b   1.000
_cell.length_c   1.000
_cell.angle_alpha   90.00
_cell.angle_beta   90.00
_cell.angle_gamma   90.00
#
_symmetry.space_group_name_H-M   'P 1'
#
loop_
_entity.id
_entity.type
_entity.pdbx_description
1 polymer ?
#
loop_
_entity_poly.entity_id
_entity_poly.type
_entity_poly.pdbx_seq_one_letter_code
_entity_poly.pdbx_strand_id
1 'polypeptide(L)' 'GLSGQGVIEAAAAADKWAIGVDSDQYSQKPLAKYKDHILTSATKDVAGAVYNLVKSVEDGKPATGVVRADLGSDGVGL' A
#
# COMPACT_ATOMS: atom_id res chain seq x y z
N GLY A 1 -6.48 -5.09 1.96
CA GLY A 1 -7.38 -5.98 2.72
C GLY A 1 -8.37 -5.17 3.54
N LEU A 2 -9.51 -5.75 3.93
CA LEU A 2 -10.57 -5.02 4.67
C LEU A 2 -10.27 -4.81 6.16
N SER A 3 -9.40 -5.63 6.76
CA SER A 3 -9.00 -5.47 8.16
C SER A 3 -8.35 -4.12 8.45
N GLY A 4 -7.53 -3.59 7.52
CA GLY A 4 -6.95 -2.26 7.63
C GLY A 4 -7.98 -1.14 7.62
N GLN A 5 -9.09 -1.31 6.87
CA GLN A 5 -10.22 -0.37 6.95
C GLN A 5 -10.83 -0.41 8.34
N GLY A 6 -11.12 -1.60 8.87
CA GLY A 6 -11.65 -1.78 10.22
C GLY A 6 -10.82 -1.10 11.33
N VAL A 7 -9.49 -1.13 11.22
CA VAL A 7 -8.59 -0.42 12.15
C VAL A 7 -8.77 1.10 12.06
N ILE A 8 -8.88 1.65 10.84
CA ILE A 8 -9.12 3.08 10.63
C ILE A 8 -10.49 3.49 11.20
N GLU A 9 -11.52 2.66 10.98
CA GLU A 9 -12.86 2.91 11.53
C GLU A 9 -12.84 2.95 13.06
N ALA A 10 -12.16 1.98 13.69
CA ALA A 10 -12.05 1.90 15.13
C ALA A 10 -11.21 3.05 15.72
N ALA A 11 -10.13 3.46 15.05
CA ALA A 11 -9.32 4.59 15.46
C ALA A 11 -10.11 5.91 15.41
N ALA A 12 -10.87 6.13 14.33
CA ALA A 12 -11.75 7.29 14.22
C ALA A 12 -12.83 7.31 15.32
N ALA A 13 -13.46 6.15 15.59
CA ALA A 13 -14.44 6.04 16.67
C ALA A 13 -13.85 6.31 18.07
N ALA A 14 -12.54 6.11 18.24
CA ALA A 14 -11.80 6.36 19.48
C ALA A 14 -11.12 7.75 19.51
N ASP A 15 -11.36 8.62 18.52
CA ASP A 15 -10.68 9.91 18.35
C ASP A 15 -9.15 9.78 18.36
N LYS A 16 -8.65 8.79 17.61
CA LYS A 16 -7.23 8.52 17.42
C LYS A 16 -6.87 8.58 15.94
N TRP A 17 -5.57 8.73 15.68
CA TRP A 17 -5.03 8.71 14.33
C TRP A 17 -4.64 7.28 13.94
N ALA A 18 -4.77 6.97 12.66
CA ALA A 18 -4.31 5.74 12.04
C ALA A 18 -3.32 6.05 10.90
N ILE A 19 -2.43 5.09 10.63
CA ILE A 19 -1.55 5.09 9.46
C ILE A 19 -2.06 4.00 8.52
N GLY A 20 -2.37 4.38 7.29
CA GLY A 20 -2.80 3.45 6.25
C GLY A 20 -1.66 2.52 5.78
N VAL A 21 -2.00 1.48 5.04
CA VAL A 21 -1.03 0.50 4.51
C VAL A 21 -1.33 0.09 3.08
N ASP A 22 -0.28 -0.36 2.38
CA ASP A 22 -0.24 -0.91 1.02
C ASP A 22 -0.56 0.12 -0.09
N SER A 23 -1.56 0.96 0.11
CA SER A 23 -1.97 2.02 -0.83
C SER A 23 -2.31 3.26 -0.03
N ASP A 24 -2.44 4.40 -0.72
CA ASP A 24 -2.97 5.60 -0.10
C ASP A 24 -4.43 5.37 0.33
N GLN A 25 -4.63 5.11 1.62
CA GLN A 25 -5.95 4.87 2.20
C GLN A 25 -6.70 6.16 2.48
N TYR A 26 -6.00 7.31 2.55
CA TYR A 26 -6.65 8.61 2.61
C TYR A 26 -7.47 8.85 1.34
N SER A 27 -6.93 8.49 0.16
CA SER A 27 -7.62 8.68 -1.12
C SER A 27 -8.72 7.64 -1.44
N GLN A 28 -8.96 6.65 -0.59
CA GLN A 28 -9.93 5.58 -0.85
C GLN A 28 -11.37 6.00 -0.57
N LYS A 29 -12.27 5.84 -1.55
CA LYS A 29 -13.71 6.17 -1.43
C LYS A 29 -14.38 5.52 -0.20
N PRO A 30 -14.17 4.23 0.13
CA PRO A 30 -14.78 3.62 1.32
C PRO A 30 -14.39 4.28 2.64
N LEU A 31 -13.22 4.92 2.71
CA LEU A 31 -12.68 5.55 3.91
C LEU A 31 -12.92 7.06 3.96
N ALA A 32 -13.67 7.61 2.99
CA ALA A 32 -13.88 9.05 2.88
C ALA A 32 -14.40 9.69 4.18
N LYS A 33 -15.25 8.98 4.94
CA LYS A 33 -15.80 9.49 6.22
C LYS A 33 -14.80 9.51 7.38
N TYR A 34 -13.64 8.87 7.22
CA TYR A 34 -12.63 8.73 8.26
C TYR A 34 -11.32 9.47 7.92
N LYS A 35 -11.30 10.25 6.84
CA LYS A 35 -10.11 10.94 6.31
C LYS A 35 -9.36 11.76 7.35
N ASP A 36 -10.09 12.45 8.22
CA ASP A 36 -9.50 13.32 9.25
C ASP A 36 -8.73 12.55 10.34
N HIS A 37 -8.87 11.22 10.36
CA HIS A 37 -8.14 10.32 11.27
C HIS A 37 -7.05 9.51 10.58
N ILE A 38 -6.73 9.78 9.30
CA ILE A 38 -5.65 9.11 8.57
C ILE A 38 -4.47 10.07 8.45
N LEU A 39 -3.37 9.78 9.16
CA LEU A 39 -2.17 10.64 9.19
C LEU A 39 -1.38 10.60 7.88
N THR A 40 -1.16 9.39 7.38
CA THR A 40 -0.38 9.05 6.18
C THR A 40 -0.64 7.58 5.84
N SER A 41 -0.01 7.03 4.80
CA SER A 41 -0.05 5.59 4.50
C SER A 41 1.35 5.04 4.21
N ALA A 42 1.73 3.92 4.81
CA ALA A 42 2.91 3.16 4.38
C ALA A 42 2.57 2.37 3.09
N THR A 43 2.88 2.95 1.94
CA THR A 43 2.51 2.43 0.62
C THR A 43 3.49 1.36 0.13
N LYS A 44 3.03 0.48 -0.76
CA LYS A 44 3.83 -0.58 -1.40
C LYS A 44 3.48 -0.64 -2.88
N ASP A 45 4.46 -0.56 -3.76
CA ASP A 45 4.23 -0.63 -5.21
C ASP A 45 4.07 -2.08 -5.69
N VAL A 46 3.00 -2.73 -5.25
CA VAL A 46 2.66 -4.10 -5.67
C VAL A 46 2.34 -4.14 -7.16
N ALA A 47 1.74 -3.07 -7.70
CA ALA A 47 1.41 -2.98 -9.12
C ALA A 47 2.67 -2.98 -10.00
N GLY A 48 3.66 -2.15 -9.66
CA GLY A 48 4.96 -2.14 -10.32
C GLY A 48 5.72 -3.46 -10.15
N ALA A 49 5.67 -4.07 -8.97
CA ALA A 49 6.29 -5.39 -8.74
C ALA A 49 5.72 -6.48 -9.67
N VAL A 50 4.39 -6.55 -9.81
CA VAL A 50 3.73 -7.49 -10.73
C VAL A 50 4.05 -7.15 -12.18
N TYR A 51 4.01 -5.87 -12.55
CA TYR A 51 4.36 -5.41 -13.89
C TYR A 51 5.80 -5.82 -14.27
N ASN A 52 6.76 -5.57 -13.39
CA ASN A 52 8.17 -5.90 -13.60
C ASN A 52 8.38 -7.42 -13.75
N LEU A 53 7.68 -8.23 -12.97
CA LEU A 53 7.72 -9.69 -13.12
C LEU A 53 7.20 -10.12 -14.49
N VAL A 54 6.02 -9.65 -14.90
CA VAL A 54 5.42 -9.99 -16.21
C VAL A 54 6.34 -9.55 -17.34
N LYS A 55 6.86 -8.32 -17.28
CA LYS A 55 7.80 -7.79 -18.26
C LYS A 55 9.07 -8.63 -18.36
N SER A 56 9.61 -9.11 -17.24
CA SER A 56 10.81 -9.97 -17.24
C SER A 56 10.58 -11.29 -18.01
N VAL A 57 9.37 -11.85 -17.95
CA VAL A 57 8.99 -13.04 -18.70
C VAL A 57 8.88 -12.72 -20.19
N GLU A 58 8.22 -11.61 -20.55
CA GLU A 58 8.07 -11.14 -21.93
C GLU A 58 9.44 -10.87 -22.58
N ASP A 59 10.36 -10.25 -21.85
CA ASP A 59 11.73 -9.95 -22.28
C ASP A 59 12.64 -11.21 -22.37
N GLY A 60 12.11 -12.40 -22.11
CA GLY A 60 12.83 -13.68 -22.16
C GLY A 60 13.86 -13.86 -21.03
N LYS A 61 13.78 -13.04 -19.98
CA LYS A 61 14.70 -13.04 -18.82
C LYS A 61 13.90 -13.07 -17.52
N PRO A 62 13.11 -14.14 -17.28
CA PRO A 62 12.21 -14.19 -16.13
C PRO A 62 12.96 -13.97 -14.83
N ALA A 63 12.47 -13.03 -14.01
CA ALA A 63 12.99 -12.82 -12.67
C ALA A 63 12.77 -14.09 -11.84
N THR A 64 13.82 -14.53 -11.13
CA THR A 64 13.79 -15.71 -10.28
C THR A 64 14.39 -15.42 -8.90
N GLY A 65 14.13 -16.30 -7.93
CA GLY A 65 14.61 -16.12 -6.57
C GLY A 65 13.88 -15.01 -5.82
N VAL A 66 14.56 -14.39 -4.85
CA VAL A 66 13.97 -13.35 -3.99
C VAL A 66 14.25 -11.99 -4.61
N VAL A 67 13.20 -11.29 -5.00
CA VAL A 67 13.25 -9.87 -5.35
C VAL A 67 12.81 -9.07 -4.13
N ARG A 68 13.72 -8.24 -3.60
CA ARG A 68 13.43 -7.38 -2.45
C ARG A 68 13.30 -5.94 -2.93
N ALA A 69 12.25 -5.27 -2.48
CA ALA A 69 12.00 -3.86 -2.76
C ALA A 69 12.00 -3.06 -1.46
N ASP A 70 12.46 -1.82 -1.52
CA ASP A 70 12.64 -0.92 -0.39
C ASP A 70 12.43 0.54 -0.81
N LEU A 71 12.78 1.49 0.07
CA LEU A 71 12.69 2.92 -0.22
C LEU A 71 13.62 3.37 -1.35
N GLY A 72 14.79 2.74 -1.50
CA GLY A 72 15.75 3.07 -2.55
C GLY A 72 15.36 2.53 -3.91
N SER A 73 14.51 1.51 -3.95
CA SER A 73 13.93 0.94 -5.17
C SER A 73 12.51 1.43 -5.46
N ASP A 74 12.01 2.43 -4.73
CA ASP A 74 10.63 2.93 -4.78
C ASP A 74 9.54 1.85 -4.57
N GLY A 75 9.90 0.71 -3.96
CA GLY A 75 8.99 -0.40 -3.74
C GLY A 75 8.06 -0.20 -2.55
N VAL A 76 8.44 0.70 -1.64
CA VAL A 76 7.65 1.15 -0.50
C VAL A 76 7.81 2.66 -0.34
N GLY A 77 6.84 3.33 0.28
CA GLY A 77 6.86 4.79 0.43
C GLY A 77 5.83 5.31 1.44
N LEU A 78 5.64 6.63 1.44
CA LEU A 78 4.61 7.34 2.19
C LEU A 78 3.68 8.09 1.26
#